data_AF-A0A2X3M413-F1
#
_entry.id   AF-A0A2X3M413-F1
#
_cell.length_a   1.000
_cell.length_b   1.000
_cell.length_c   1.000
_cell.angle_alpha   90.00
_cell.angle_beta   90.00
_cell.angle_gamma   90.00
#
_symmetry.space_group_name_H-M   'P 1'
#
loop_
_entity.id
_entity.type
_entity.pdbx_description
1 polymer ?
#
loop_
_entity_poly.entity_id
_entity_poly.type
_entity_poly.pdbx_seq_one_letter_code
_entity_poly.pdbx_strand_id
1 'polypeptide(L)'
;MSIYKIPLPLNILEAARERITWTLNTLPPRLCLIFWRQRLWFNAASDSRTCPTNGQKNLRFVYRLGAQFSCTINYVQSLRELYTDVIEEFYWVALPLTTQNSLSQFQPEWQCWEPDVEWVRQPPQDAINRS
;
A
#
# COMPACT_ATOMS: atom_id res chain seq x y z
N MET A 1 -9.12 9.55 31.75
CA MET A 1 -9.38 10.11 30.39
C MET A 1 -10.87 10.35 30.28
N SER A 2 -11.26 11.56 29.86
CA SER A 2 -12.67 11.91 29.60
C SER A 2 -13.23 11.00 28.48
N ILE A 3 -14.39 10.39 28.73
CA ILE A 3 -15.11 9.50 27.78
C ILE A 3 -15.90 10.32 26.75
N TYR A 4 -15.93 11.66 26.90
CA TYR A 4 -16.70 12.53 26.03
C TYR A 4 -15.97 12.79 24.71
N LYS A 5 -16.62 12.43 23.60
CA LYS A 5 -16.17 12.77 22.24
C LYS A 5 -16.44 14.26 21.99
N ILE A 6 -15.44 14.97 21.47
CA ILE A 6 -15.58 16.36 21.02
C ILE A 6 -16.10 16.32 19.57
N PRO A 7 -17.32 16.82 19.29
CA PRO A 7 -17.83 16.88 17.92
C PRO A 7 -17.08 17.96 17.14
N LEU A 8 -16.59 17.61 15.96
CA LEU A 8 -16.02 18.56 15.00
C LEU A 8 -17.08 18.88 13.94
N PRO A 9 -17.18 20.13 13.46
CA PRO A 9 -18.11 20.53 12.40
C PRO A 9 -17.57 20.11 11.01
N LEU A 10 -17.03 18.90 10.90
CA LEU A 10 -16.34 18.40 9.71
C LEU A 10 -16.75 16.96 9.46
N ASN A 11 -17.03 16.62 8.19
CA ASN A 11 -17.29 15.24 7.83
C ASN A 11 -15.99 14.44 7.70
N ILE A 12 -16.11 13.11 7.75
CA ILE A 12 -14.96 12.19 7.77
C ILE A 12 -14.11 12.31 6.49
N LEU A 13 -14.75 12.52 5.34
CA LEU A 13 -14.08 12.61 4.05
C LEU A 13 -13.20 13.85 3.96
N GLU A 14 -13.76 15.03 4.29
CA GLU A 14 -13.03 16.30 4.26
C GLU A 14 -11.89 16.29 5.28
N ALA A 15 -12.14 15.80 6.49
CA ALA A 15 -11.09 15.65 7.50
C ALA A 15 -9.94 14.75 7.02
N ALA A 16 -10.24 13.69 6.25
CA ALA A 16 -9.22 12.79 5.70
C ALA A 16 -8.41 13.46 4.58
N ARG A 17 -9.07 14.17 3.66
CA ARG A 17 -8.42 14.93 2.58
C ARG A 17 -7.51 16.01 3.11
N GLU A 18 -7.95 16.76 4.12
CA GLU A 18 -7.13 17.79 4.78
C GLU A 18 -5.85 17.19 5.38
N ARG A 19 -5.96 16.05 6.08
CA ARG A 19 -4.77 15.37 6.64
C ARG A 19 -3.81 14.88 5.55
N ILE A 20 -4.33 14.33 4.46
CA ILE A 20 -3.52 13.87 3.33
C ILE A 20 -2.81 15.06 2.68
N THR A 21 -3.55 16.12 2.37
CA THR A 21 -3.04 17.37 1.77
C THR A 21 -1.97 18.00 2.66
N TRP A 22 -2.24 18.10 3.96
CA TRP A 22 -1.28 18.61 4.94
C TRP A 22 -0.02 17.75 4.98
N THR A 23 -0.14 16.42 4.96
CA THR A 23 1.00 15.49 4.96
C THR A 23 1.85 15.67 3.71
N LEU A 24 1.21 15.77 2.54
CA LEU A 24 1.88 15.98 1.25
C LEU A 24 2.61 17.33 1.19
N ASN A 25 2.01 18.39 1.74
CA ASN A 25 2.60 19.73 1.76
C ASN A 25 3.71 19.88 2.81
N THR A 26 3.62 19.14 3.92
CA THR A 26 4.54 19.28 5.06
C THR A 26 5.74 18.35 4.97
N LEU A 27 5.60 17.19 4.34
CA LEU A 27 6.65 16.19 4.20
C LEU A 27 7.18 16.14 2.75
N PRO A 28 8.19 16.95 2.38
CA PRO A 28 8.84 16.86 1.06
C PRO A 28 9.74 15.61 0.92
N PRO A 29 10.22 15.27 -0.30
CA PRO A 29 9.51 14.69 -1.45
C PRO A 29 9.39 13.15 -1.37
N ARG A 30 9.60 12.53 -0.19
CA ARG A 30 9.69 11.06 -0.06
C ARG A 30 8.57 10.50 0.79
N LEU A 31 7.33 10.66 0.35
CA LEU A 31 6.21 9.99 1.04
C LEU A 31 6.16 8.53 0.60
N CYS A 32 6.35 7.62 1.55
CA CYS A 32 6.21 6.18 1.33
C CYS A 32 4.80 5.74 1.73
N LEU A 33 4.08 5.18 0.76
CA LEU A 33 2.77 4.57 0.98
C LEU A 33 2.92 3.05 0.91
N ILE A 34 2.44 2.35 1.93
CA ILE A 34 2.54 0.89 2.03
C ILE A 34 1.15 0.29 1.87
N PHE A 35 0.98 -0.57 0.87
CA PHE A 35 -0.25 -1.32 0.66
C PHE A 35 -0.12 -2.74 1.18
N TRP A 36 -0.98 -3.06 2.14
CA TRP A 36 -1.11 -4.43 2.60
C TRP A 36 -2.33 -5.10 1.97
N ARG A 37 -3.55 -4.54 2.07
CA ARG A 37 -4.76 -5.30 1.67
C ARG A 37 -6.00 -4.50 1.24
N GLN A 38 -6.15 -3.20 1.55
CA GLN A 38 -7.45 -2.50 1.37
C GLN A 38 -7.34 -1.03 0.91
N ARG A 39 -8.38 -0.59 0.18
CA ARG A 39 -8.72 0.66 -0.55
C ARG A 39 -8.17 2.05 -0.12
N LEU A 40 -7.39 2.18 0.94
CA LEU A 40 -6.94 3.48 1.48
C LEU A 40 -6.14 4.34 0.47
N TRP A 41 -5.59 3.71 -0.55
CA TRP A 41 -4.79 4.32 -1.61
C TRP A 41 -5.54 5.32 -2.49
N PHE A 42 -6.84 5.09 -2.70
CA PHE A 42 -7.59 5.87 -3.68
C PHE A 42 -7.64 7.36 -3.33
N ASN A 43 -7.74 7.67 -2.03
CA ASN A 43 -7.81 9.07 -1.57
C ASN A 43 -6.42 9.73 -1.60
N ALA A 44 -5.38 9.04 -1.12
CA ALA A 44 -4.05 9.63 -1.05
C ALA A 44 -3.43 9.95 -2.43
N ALA A 45 -3.62 9.06 -3.41
CA ALA A 45 -3.08 9.25 -4.76
C ALA A 45 -3.96 10.16 -5.64
N SER A 46 -5.28 10.22 -5.39
CA SER A 46 -6.14 11.20 -6.06
C SER A 46 -5.89 12.61 -5.52
N ASP A 47 -5.74 12.75 -4.20
CA ASP A 47 -5.49 14.05 -3.58
C ASP A 47 -4.09 14.60 -3.91
N SER A 48 -3.11 13.72 -4.15
CA SER A 48 -1.78 14.13 -4.61
C SER A 48 -1.77 14.67 -6.04
N ARG A 49 -2.67 14.21 -6.92
CA ARG A 49 -2.87 14.82 -8.25
C ARG A 49 -3.45 16.22 -8.17
N THR A 50 -4.35 16.44 -7.21
CA THR A 50 -4.97 17.75 -6.99
C THR A 50 -4.06 18.72 -6.24
N CYS A 51 -3.07 18.20 -5.50
CA CYS A 51 -2.01 19.03 -4.96
C CYS A 51 -1.06 19.46 -6.09
N PRO A 52 -0.77 20.76 -6.24
CA PRO A 52 0.14 21.26 -7.26
C PRO A 52 1.60 20.93 -6.90
N THR A 53 1.98 19.66 -6.96
CA THR A 53 3.39 19.27 -6.98
C THR A 53 3.88 19.45 -8.41
N ASN A 54 4.26 20.67 -8.82
CA ASN A 54 4.92 21.09 -10.09
C ASN A 54 5.44 19.98 -11.06
N GLY A 55 4.58 19.07 -11.53
CA GLY A 55 4.98 17.83 -12.21
C GLY A 55 5.93 16.88 -11.45
N GLN A 56 6.14 17.02 -10.14
CA GLN A 56 7.10 16.20 -9.39
C GLN A 56 6.46 14.91 -8.84
N LYS A 57 7.06 13.77 -9.19
CA LYS A 57 6.74 12.46 -8.61
C LYS A 57 7.34 12.37 -7.21
N ASN A 58 6.50 12.23 -6.20
CA ASN A 58 6.90 12.29 -4.77
C ASN A 58 6.42 11.10 -3.95
N LEU A 59 5.82 10.09 -4.60
CA LEU A 59 5.23 8.93 -3.95
C LEU A 59 6.02 7.67 -4.24
N ARG A 60 6.43 6.97 -3.18
CA ARG A 60 6.98 5.61 -3.28
C ARG A 60 5.92 4.62 -2.88
N PHE A 61 5.63 3.68 -3.78
CA PHE A 61 4.63 2.65 -3.56
C PHE A 61 5.29 1.36 -3.11
N VAL A 62 4.82 0.75 -2.02
CA VAL A 62 5.25 -0.58 -1.61
C VAL A 62 4.05 -1.53 -1.60
N TYR A 63 4.03 -2.49 -2.53
CA TYR A 63 3.14 -3.66 -2.50
C TYR A 63 3.90 -4.84 -1.90
N ARG A 64 3.32 -5.57 -0.95
CA ARG A 64 4.05 -6.65 -0.26
C ARG A 64 3.13 -7.81 0.09
N LEU A 65 3.07 -8.89 -0.69
CA LEU A 65 2.37 -10.14 -0.30
C LEU A 65 2.76 -11.37 -1.16
N GLY A 66 2.60 -12.58 -0.59
CA GLY A 66 2.91 -13.87 -1.24
C GLY A 66 1.78 -14.59 -1.98
N ALA A 67 0.55 -14.62 -1.43
CA ALA A 67 -0.55 -15.44 -1.99
C ALA A 67 -1.91 -14.70 -2.09
N GLN A 68 -1.93 -13.49 -2.66
CA GLN A 68 -3.18 -12.72 -2.81
C GLN A 68 -4.07 -13.17 -3.97
N PHE A 69 -5.37 -12.90 -3.94
CA PHE A 69 -6.23 -13.19 -5.09
C PHE A 69 -5.74 -12.47 -6.36
N SER A 70 -5.88 -13.13 -7.52
CA SER A 70 -5.48 -12.57 -8.81
C SER A 70 -6.18 -11.23 -9.11
N CYS A 71 -7.43 -11.06 -8.64
CA CYS A 71 -8.15 -9.79 -8.74
C CYS A 71 -7.45 -8.65 -7.97
N THR A 72 -6.87 -8.93 -6.80
CA THR A 72 -6.11 -7.94 -6.02
C THR A 72 -4.83 -7.54 -6.75
N ILE A 73 -4.14 -8.51 -7.34
CA ILE A 73 -2.92 -8.27 -8.13
C ILE A 73 -3.22 -7.39 -9.33
N ASN A 74 -4.25 -7.76 -10.12
CA ASN A 74 -4.66 -7.00 -11.29
C ASN A 74 -5.08 -5.59 -10.90
N TYR A 75 -5.83 -5.43 -9.80
CA TYR A 75 -6.22 -4.13 -9.29
C TYR A 75 -5.01 -3.25 -8.93
N VAL A 76 -4.00 -3.81 -8.27
CA VAL A 76 -2.77 -3.07 -7.92
C VAL A 76 -1.96 -2.69 -9.16
N GLN A 77 -1.89 -3.57 -10.17
CA GLN A 77 -1.27 -3.25 -11.45
C GLN A 77 -2.01 -2.09 -12.15
N SER A 78 -3.34 -2.14 -12.20
CA SER A 78 -4.14 -1.03 -12.74
C SER A 78 -3.94 0.27 -11.96
N LEU A 79 -3.72 0.22 -10.64
CA LEU A 79 -3.38 1.39 -9.84
C LEU A 79 -1.98 1.92 -10.15
N ARG A 80 -0.99 1.04 -10.34
CA ARG A 80 0.37 1.43 -10.76
C ARG A 80 0.31 2.20 -12.08
N GLU A 81 -0.39 1.66 -13.07
CA GLU A 81 -0.59 2.30 -14.37
C GLU A 81 -1.34 3.62 -14.22
N LEU A 82 -2.46 3.60 -13.49
CA LEU A 82 -3.30 4.78 -13.32
C LEU A 82 -2.49 5.92 -12.73
N TYR A 83 -1.72 5.71 -11.66
CA TYR A 83 -1.02 6.76 -10.90
C TYR A 83 0.47 6.91 -11.27
N THR A 84 0.89 6.47 -12.47
CA THR A 84 2.28 6.58 -12.93
C THR A 84 2.78 8.03 -12.99
N ASP A 85 1.88 9.00 -13.12
CA ASP A 85 2.15 10.43 -13.11
C ASP A 85 2.63 10.96 -11.75
N VAL A 86 2.18 10.35 -10.64
CA VAL A 86 2.50 10.79 -9.26
C VAL A 86 3.44 9.84 -8.51
N ILE A 87 3.49 8.58 -8.93
CA ILE A 87 4.39 7.56 -8.36
C ILE A 87 5.80 7.75 -8.93
N GLU A 88 6.74 8.03 -8.04
CA GLU A 88 8.19 8.09 -8.34
C GLU A 88 8.73 6.68 -8.57
N GLU A 89 8.44 5.78 -7.62
CA GLU A 89 9.01 4.45 -7.58
C GLU A 89 7.97 3.45 -7.08
N PHE A 90 7.92 2.27 -7.70
CA PHE A 90 6.99 1.21 -7.34
C PHE A 90 7.77 -0.04 -6.95
N TYR A 91 7.64 -0.45 -5.69
CA TYR A 91 8.28 -1.61 -5.12
C TYR A 91 7.26 -2.74 -4.95
N TRP A 92 7.47 -3.83 -5.69
CA TRP A 92 6.84 -5.10 -5.39
C TRP A 92 7.76 -5.92 -4.49
N VAL A 93 7.35 -6.24 -3.28
CA VAL A 93 8.18 -6.91 -2.28
C VAL A 93 7.71 -8.35 -2.11
N ALA A 94 8.54 -9.28 -2.59
CA ALA A 94 8.38 -10.73 -2.51
C ALA A 94 9.46 -11.34 -1.60
N LEU A 95 9.61 -10.77 -0.40
CA LEU A 95 10.57 -11.25 0.60
C LEU A 95 9.95 -12.28 1.54
N PRO A 96 10.75 -13.19 2.11
CA PRO A 96 10.25 -14.16 3.06
C PRO A 96 9.84 -13.50 4.37
N LEU A 97 8.55 -13.59 4.67
CA LEU A 97 7.92 -12.98 5.84
C LEU A 97 7.00 -14.00 6.49
N THR A 98 7.25 -14.24 7.78
CA THR A 98 6.40 -15.10 8.59
C THR A 98 5.10 -14.36 8.92
N THR A 99 3.97 -15.01 8.65
CA THR A 99 2.64 -14.49 8.99
C THR A 99 1.82 -15.60 9.63
N GLN A 100 0.79 -15.21 10.37
CA GLN A 100 -0.09 -16.18 11.02
C GLN A 100 -0.96 -16.89 9.98
N ASN A 101 -1.07 -18.20 10.14
CA ASN A 101 -1.98 -19.05 9.40
C ASN A 101 -3.27 -19.22 10.22
N SER A 102 -4.36 -18.61 9.76
CA SER A 102 -5.66 -18.71 10.44
C SER A 102 -6.42 -20.01 10.14
N LEU A 103 -5.86 -20.90 9.32
CA LEU A 103 -6.53 -22.10 8.81
C LEU A 103 -6.02 -23.40 9.44
N SER A 104 -4.94 -23.36 10.23
CA SER A 104 -4.36 -24.54 10.87
C SER A 104 -3.96 -24.25 12.31
N GLN A 105 -4.33 -25.16 13.22
CA GLN A 105 -3.87 -25.14 14.60
C GLN A 105 -2.51 -25.85 14.77
N PHE A 106 -2.16 -26.75 13.84
CA PHE A 106 -0.89 -27.49 13.87
C PHE A 106 0.25 -26.71 13.21
N GLN A 107 -0.07 -25.86 12.23
CA GLN A 107 0.85 -24.95 11.56
C GLN A 107 0.30 -23.53 11.70
N PRO A 108 0.48 -22.89 12.87
CA PRO A 108 -0.10 -21.58 13.18
C PRO A 108 0.57 -20.43 12.42
N GLU A 109 1.69 -20.69 11.77
CA GLU A 109 2.47 -19.72 11.00
C GLU A 109 2.84 -20.31 9.65
N TRP A 110 3.05 -19.43 8.68
CA TRP A 110 3.58 -19.77 7.36
C TRP A 110 4.46 -18.63 6.86
N GLN A 111 5.45 -18.94 6.04
CA GLN A 111 6.36 -17.95 5.48
C GLN A 111 5.97 -17.65 4.02
N CYS A 112 5.80 -16.37 3.69
CA CYS A 112 5.66 -15.94 2.29
C CYS A 112 6.91 -16.33 1.50
N TRP A 113 6.80 -16.81 0.27
CA TRP A 113 7.94 -17.16 -0.58
C TRP A 113 8.96 -18.10 0.11
N GLU A 114 8.45 -19.05 0.90
CA GLU A 114 9.26 -20.07 1.58
C GLU A 114 10.03 -20.90 0.53
N PRO A 115 11.36 -21.08 0.70
CA PRO A 115 12.14 -21.98 -0.13
C PRO A 115 11.59 -23.41 -0.06
N ASP A 116 11.75 -24.18 -1.13
CA ASP A 116 11.36 -25.59 -1.19
C ASP A 116 9.85 -25.88 -1.05
N VAL A 117 9.01 -24.83 -1.07
CA VAL A 117 7.55 -24.93 -1.11
C VAL A 117 7.04 -24.56 -2.50
N GLU A 118 6.08 -25.33 -3.03
CA GLU A 118 5.40 -24.98 -4.27
C GLU A 118 4.42 -23.83 -4.05
N TRP A 119 4.73 -22.66 -4.62
CA TRP A 119 3.87 -21.49 -4.54
C TRP A 119 2.83 -21.50 -5.65
N VAL A 120 1.60 -21.08 -5.30
CA VAL A 120 0.46 -20.95 -6.24
C VAL A 120 0.74 -20.00 -7.42
N ARG A 121 1.83 -19.23 -7.37
CA ARG A 121 2.32 -18.34 -8.43
C ARG A 121 3.78 -17.97 -8.19
N GLN A 122 4.43 -17.41 -9.20
CA GLN A 122 5.75 -16.77 -9.09
C GLN A 122 5.63 -15.27 -8.85
N PRO A 123 6.61 -14.63 -8.20
CA PRO A 123 6.63 -13.18 -8.06
C PRO A 123 6.85 -12.51 -9.43
N PRO A 124 6.40 -11.25 -9.63
CA PRO A 124 6.74 -10.47 -10.82
C PRO A 124 8.24 -10.33 -11.03
N GLN A 125 8.67 -10.13 -12.27
CA GLN A 125 10.08 -10.04 -12.63
C GLN A 125 10.81 -8.85 -11.99
N ASP A 126 10.11 -7.74 -11.77
CA ASP A 126 10.61 -6.53 -11.12
C ASP A 126 10.43 -6.56 -9.60
N ALA A 127 10.04 -7.70 -9.02
CA ALA A 127 9.87 -7.82 -7.58
C ALA A 127 11.20 -7.95 -6.85
N ILE A 128 11.31 -7.24 -5.72
CA ILE A 128 12.37 -7.42 -4.74
C ILE A 128 12.16 -8.80 -4.08
N ASN A 129 12.98 -9.77 -4.45
CA ASN A 129 13.02 -11.12 -3.93
C ASN A 129 14.42 -11.45 -3.37
N ARG A 130 14.59 -12.62 -2.73
CA ARG A 130 15.92 -13.13 -2.43
C ARG A 130 16.48 -13.73 -3.72
N SER A 131 17.47 -13.05 -4.32
CA SER A 131 18.30 -13.54 -5.43
C SER A 131 19.06 -14.79 -5.04
#